data_AF-E0UGS8-F1
#
_entry.id   AF-E0UGS8-F1
#
_cell.length_a   1.000
_cell.length_b   1.000
_cell.length_c   1.000
_cell.angle_alpha   90.00
_cell.angle_beta   90.00
_cell.angle_gamma   90.00
#
_symmetry.space_group_name_H-M   'P 1'
#
loop_
_entity.id
_entity.type
_entity.pdbx_description
1 polymer ?
#
loop_
_entity_poly.entity_id
_entity_poly.type
_entity_poly.pdbx_seq_one_letter_code
_entity_poly.pdbx_strand_id
1 'polypeptide(L)'
;MTEKTLNFNSLQMLLSLVLPAGCQTACVSNSTYRINCPNYKIACQVWEKFRLCVEPLLEEGAVVEVIAYDFYARSNPKFRA
;
A
#
# COMPACT_ATOMS: atom_id res chain seq x y z
N MET A 1 14.37 -9.41 -17.98
CA MET A 1 14.28 -8.06 -17.38
C MET A 1 14.10 -8.28 -15.89
N THR A 2 15.07 -7.89 -15.08
CA THR A 2 15.03 -8.13 -13.63
C THR A 2 13.93 -7.26 -13.03
N GLU A 3 12.86 -7.87 -12.52
CA GLU A 3 11.80 -7.16 -11.81
C GLU A 3 12.44 -6.45 -10.62
N LYS A 4 12.53 -5.12 -10.69
CA LYS A 4 13.00 -4.30 -9.57
C LYS A 4 11.88 -4.28 -8.55
N THR A 5 11.88 -5.26 -7.66
CA THR A 5 11.03 -5.27 -6.48
C THR A 5 11.36 -4.07 -5.60
N LEU A 6 10.33 -3.33 -5.17
CA LEU A 6 10.51 -2.23 -4.23
C LEU A 6 10.63 -2.80 -2.83
N ASN A 7 11.81 -2.65 -2.22
CA ASN A 7 11.99 -2.94 -0.80
C ASN A 7 11.17 -1.96 0.07
N PHE A 8 10.99 -2.32 1.34
CA PHE A 8 10.16 -1.58 2.31
C PHE A 8 10.42 -0.08 2.34
N ASN A 9 11.69 0.32 2.41
CA ASN A 9 12.07 1.74 2.51
C ASN A 9 11.74 2.51 1.23
N SER A 10 11.94 1.89 0.05
CA SER A 10 11.63 2.52 -1.23
C SER A 10 10.11 2.67 -1.42
N LEU A 11 9.34 1.66 -1.00
CA LEU A 11 7.87 1.72 -1.04
C LEU A 11 7.34 2.82 -0.11
N GLN A 12 7.87 2.90 1.12
CA GLN A 12 7.46 3.93 2.08
C GLN A 12 7.77 5.33 1.56
N MET A 13 8.96 5.53 0.98
CA MET A 13 9.33 6.79 0.35
C MET A 13 8.40 7.14 -0.81
N LEU A 14 8.11 6.18 -1.69
CA LEU A 14 7.22 6.40 -2.83
C LEU A 14 5.81 6.75 -2.34
N LEU A 15 5.25 5.98 -1.42
CA LEU A 15 3.94 6.26 -0.82
C LEU A 15 3.89 7.65 -0.15
N SER A 16 4.97 8.10 0.52
CA SER A 16 5.01 9.44 1.11
C SER A 16 4.88 10.58 0.10
N LEU A 17 5.25 10.35 -1.17
CA LEU A 17 5.17 11.34 -2.25
C LEU A 17 3.82 11.34 -2.96
N VAL A 18 3.13 10.20 -3.00
CA VAL A 18 1.88 10.06 -3.79
C VAL A 18 0.63 10.10 -2.92
N LEU A 19 0.76 9.89 -1.60
CA LEU A 19 -0.41 9.82 -0.74
C LEU A 19 -1.06 11.20 -0.56
N PRO A 20 -2.40 11.26 -0.64
CA PRO A 20 -3.15 12.47 -0.34
C PRO A 20 -2.89 12.99 1.08
N ALA A 21 -3.00 14.30 1.25
CA ALA A 21 -2.87 14.94 2.55
C ALA A 21 -3.79 14.30 3.60
N GLY A 22 -3.23 14.01 4.78
CA GLY A 22 -3.95 13.40 5.89
C GLY A 22 -3.91 11.87 5.93
N CYS A 23 -3.44 11.18 4.88
CA CYS A 23 -3.13 9.76 5.00
C CYS A 23 -1.74 9.55 5.63
N GLN A 24 -1.61 8.54 6.49
CA GLN A 24 -0.38 8.16 7.17
C GLN A 24 -0.02 6.72 6.86
N THR A 25 1.25 6.45 6.63
CA THR A 25 1.76 5.08 6.44
C THR A 25 2.37 4.54 7.72
N ALA A 26 2.13 3.27 7.98
CA ALA A 26 2.70 2.53 9.10
C ALA A 26 3.16 1.14 8.65
N CYS A 27 4.28 0.67 9.20
CA CYS A 27 4.68 -0.73 9.11
C CYS A 27 4.00 -1.49 10.24
N VAL A 28 3.18 -2.50 9.91
CA VAL A 28 2.52 -3.34 10.93
C VAL A 28 3.35 -4.60 11.18
N SER A 29 4.02 -5.11 10.15
CA SER A 29 4.95 -6.24 10.19
C SER A 29 5.95 -6.10 9.05
N ASN A 30 7.03 -6.90 9.04
CA ASN A 30 8.07 -6.87 8.00
C ASN A 30 7.54 -6.91 6.55
N SER A 31 6.33 -7.42 6.33
CA SER A 31 5.72 -7.56 5.01
C SER A 31 4.32 -6.93 4.91
N THR A 32 3.85 -6.21 5.93
CA THR A 32 2.52 -5.58 5.91
C THR A 32 2.62 -4.07 6.12
N TYR A 33 2.20 -3.33 5.11
CA TYR A 33 2.10 -1.87 5.13
C TYR A 33 0.66 -1.47 5.37
N ARG A 34 0.45 -0.48 6.22
CA ARG A 34 -0.87 0.07 6.51
C ARG A 34 -0.92 1.53 6.16
N ILE A 35 -1.99 1.94 5.50
CA ILE A 35 -2.27 3.32 5.13
C ILE A 35 -3.53 3.72 5.86
N ASN A 36 -3.40 4.58 6.86
CA ASN A 36 -4.53 5.14 7.58
C ASN A 36 -4.94 6.43 6.88
N CYS A 37 -6.18 6.52 6.43
CA CYS A 37 -6.72 7.69 5.75
C CYS A 37 -7.86 8.31 6.57
N PRO A 38 -8.09 9.62 6.45
CA PRO A 38 -8.97 10.36 7.35
C PRO A 38 -10.46 10.13 7.08
N ASN A 39 -10.82 9.59 5.90
CA ASN A 39 -12.21 9.26 5.56
C ASN A 39 -12.28 8.21 4.43
N TYR A 40 -13.47 7.60 4.30
CA TYR A 40 -13.81 6.63 3.25
C TYR A 40 -13.41 7.08 1.85
N LYS A 41 -13.78 8.31 1.45
CA LYS A 41 -13.58 8.79 0.07
C LYS A 41 -12.11 8.79 -0.32
N ILE A 42 -11.24 9.26 0.57
CA ILE A 42 -9.80 9.26 0.34
C ILE A 42 -9.25 7.83 0.37
N ALA A 43 -9.73 6.99 1.30
CA ALA A 43 -9.30 5.60 1.38
C ALA A 43 -9.61 4.80 0.11
N CYS A 44 -10.80 4.96 -0.47
CA CYS A 44 -11.15 4.35 -1.75
C CYS A 44 -10.24 4.82 -2.90
N GLN A 45 -9.98 6.13 -2.99
CA GLN A 45 -9.10 6.68 -4.04
C GLN A 45 -7.66 6.16 -3.90
N VAL A 46 -7.15 6.09 -2.67
CA VAL A 46 -5.84 5.52 -2.39
C VAL A 46 -5.80 4.05 -2.77
N TRP A 47 -6.85 3.29 -2.44
CA TRP A 47 -6.95 1.87 -2.77
C TRP A 47 -6.95 1.61 -4.28
N GLU A 48 -7.74 2.35 -5.06
CA GLU A 48 -7.77 2.21 -6.52
C GLU A 48 -6.42 2.52 -7.16
N LYS A 49 -5.79 3.64 -6.77
CA LYS A 49 -4.45 4.00 -7.26
C LYS A 49 -3.39 2.98 -6.86
N PHE A 50 -3.48 2.47 -5.63
CA PHE A 50 -2.57 1.48 -5.11
C PHE A 50 -2.58 0.20 -5.96
N ARG A 51 -3.77 -0.33 -6.25
CA ARG A 51 -3.93 -1.55 -7.07
C ARG A 51 -3.36 -1.41 -8.48
N LEU A 52 -3.48 -0.22 -9.07
CA LEU A 52 -3.00 0.01 -10.44
C LEU A 52 -1.50 0.27 -10.52
N CYS A 53 -0.93 1.00 -9.55
CA CYS A 53 0.44 1.52 -9.67
C CYS A 53 1.45 0.83 -8.76
N VAL A 54 1.03 0.34 -7.60
CA VAL A 54 1.95 -0.10 -6.53
C VAL A 54 1.89 -1.61 -6.32
N GLU A 55 0.69 -2.22 -6.40
CA GLU A 55 0.52 -3.67 -6.29
C GLU A 55 1.44 -4.48 -7.23
N PRO A 56 1.66 -4.09 -8.51
CA PRO A 56 2.60 -4.78 -9.38
C PRO A 56 4.07 -4.68 -8.95
N LEU A 57 4.44 -3.67 -8.16
CA LEU A 57 5.82 -3.40 -7.74
C LEU A 57 6.19 -4.01 -6.39
N LEU A 58 5.19 -4.54 -5.67
CA LEU A 58 5.37 -5.20 -4.40
C LEU A 58 6.23 -6.47 -4.52
N GLU A 59 7.07 -6.66 -3.50
CA GLU A 59 7.77 -7.92 -3.21
C GLU A 59 6.78 -9.06 -2.97
N GLU A 60 7.22 -10.29 -3.22
CA GLU A 60 6.45 -11.49 -2.88
C GLU A 60 6.12 -11.51 -1.37
N GLY A 61 4.89 -11.90 -1.04
CA GLY A 61 4.41 -11.90 0.34
C GLY A 61 4.12 -10.51 0.95
N ALA A 62 4.41 -9.41 0.25
CA ALA A 62 4.06 -8.08 0.72
C ALA A 62 2.53 -7.85 0.64
N VAL A 63 2.00 -7.23 1.68
CA VAL A 63 0.57 -6.96 1.89
C VAL A 63 0.40 -5.49 2.19
N VAL A 64 -0.59 -4.85 1.58
CA VAL A 64 -0.97 -3.47 1.91
C VAL A 64 -2.40 -3.43 2.40
N GLU A 65 -2.59 -2.72 3.50
CA GLU A 65 -3.88 -2.45 4.13
C GLU A 65 -4.17 -0.96 3.98
N VAL A 66 -5.38 -0.60 3.54
CA VAL A 66 -5.87 0.78 3.52
C VAL A 66 -7.07 0.85 4.45
N ILE A 67 -6.98 1.70 5.47
CA ILE A 67 -7.94 1.78 6.57
C ILE A 67 -8.46 3.21 6.71
N ALA A 68 -9.77 3.36 6.88
CA ALA A 68 -10.41 4.53 7.45
C ALA A 68 -11.46 4.07 8.47
N TYR A 69 -12.13 5.00 9.14
CA TYR A 69 -13.11 4.69 10.20
C TYR A 69 -14.18 3.66 9.77
N ASP A 70 -14.64 3.76 8.53
CA ASP A 70 -15.70 2.95 7.91
C ASP A 70 -15.22 2.20 6.66
N PHE A 71 -13.91 2.09 6.46
CA PHE A 71 -13.32 1.44 5.28
C PHE A 71 -12.14 0.55 5.67
N TYR A 72 -12.11 -0.66 5.11
CA TYR A 72 -10.96 -1.54 5.21
C TYR A 72 -10.78 -2.30 3.90
N ALA A 73 -9.61 -2.14 3.29
CA ALA A 73 -9.20 -2.92 2.14
C ALA A 73 -7.80 -3.49 2.37
N ARG A 74 -7.56 -4.69 1.84
CA ARG A 74 -6.29 -5.41 2.00
C ARG A 74 -5.93 -6.10 0.71
N SER A 75 -4.67 -5.97 0.30
CA SER A 75 -4.14 -6.66 -0.87
C SER A 75 -3.87 -8.13 -0.55
N ASN A 76 -3.98 -8.98 -1.56
CA ASN A 76 -3.51 -10.35 -1.42
C ASN A 76 -1.98 -10.34 -1.47
N PRO A 77 -1.31 -11.12 -0.60
CA PRO A 77 0.11 -11.37 -0.80
C PRO A 77 0.29 -12.01 -2.17
N LYS A 78 1.21 -11.48 -2.98
CA LYS A 78 1.60 -12.15 -4.22
C LYS A 78 2.15 -13.53 -3.85
N PHE A 79 1.44 -14.57 -4.27
CA PHE A 79 1.92 -15.94 -4.22
C PHE A 79 2.82 -16.19 -5.42
N ARG A 80 3.94 -16.86 -5.18
CA ARG A 80 4.79 -17.44 -6.22
C ARG A 80 4.02 -18.62 -6.82
N ALA A 81 3.65 -18.53 -8.10
CA ALA A 81 3.19 -19.69 -8.88
C ALA A 81 4.38 -20.55 -9.29
#